data_AF-A0A919F6Q0-F1
#
_entry.id   AF-A0A919F6Q0-F1
#
_cell.length_a   1.000
_cell.length_b   1.000
_cell.length_c   1.000
_cell.angle_alpha   90.00
_cell.angle_beta   90.00
_cell.angle_gamma   90.00
#
_symmetry.space_group_name_H-M   'P 1'
#
loop_
_entity.id
_entity.type
_entity.pdbx_description
1 polymer ?
#
loop_
_entity_poly.entity_id
_entity_poly.type
_entity_poly.pdbx_seq_one_letter_code
_entity_poly.pdbx_strand_id
1 'polypeptide(L)' 'MGFGYPGFYSGRYRMHGGQNAFCLITDSRRVLAIPLHDGGWLLTSPERPRQLLQDLQQLAGTRRTP' A
#
# COMPACT_ATOMS: atom_id res chain seq x y z
N MET A 1 -5.31 6.36 -13.32
CA MET A 1 -4.05 6.28 -14.09
C MET A 1 -2.88 6.34 -13.13
N GLY A 2 -1.75 5.72 -13.49
CA GLY A 2 -0.50 5.77 -12.75
C GLY A 2 0.55 6.61 -13.48
N PHE A 3 1.56 7.08 -12.76
CA PHE A 3 2.66 7.88 -13.25
C PHE A 3 3.96 7.43 -12.57
N GLY A 4 5.05 7.28 -13.32
CA GLY A 4 6.30 6.78 -12.74
C GLY A 4 7.55 7.07 -13.56
N TYR A 5 8.68 6.97 -12.87
CA TYR A 5 10.06 7.01 -13.36
C TYR A 5 10.89 6.02 -12.52
N PRO A 6 12.12 5.64 -12.92
CA PRO A 6 12.92 4.68 -12.16
C PRO A 6 13.01 5.04 -10.67
N GLY A 7 12.52 4.16 -9.81
CA GLY A 7 12.49 4.36 -8.36
C GLY A 7 11.24 5.06 -7.79
N PHE A 8 10.35 5.58 -8.64
CA PHE A 8 9.12 6.24 -8.21
C PHE A 8 7.89 5.82 -9.02
N TYR A 9 6.81 5.46 -8.33
CA TYR A 9 5.53 5.09 -8.95
C TYR A 9 4.37 5.63 -8.09
N SER A 10 3.46 6.37 -8.71
CA SER A 10 2.30 6.95 -8.04
C SER A 10 1.02 6.71 -8.83
N GLY A 11 -0.05 6.33 -8.14
CA GLY A 11 -1.40 6.18 -8.71
C GLY A 11 -1.86 4.73 -8.86
N ARG A 12 -2.90 4.53 -9.67
CA ARG A 12 -3.55 3.22 -9.83
C ARG A 12 -2.93 2.40 -10.95
N TYR A 13 -2.57 1.16 -10.65
CA TYR A 13 -2.00 0.17 -11.57
C TYR A 13 -2.84 -1.10 -11.60
N ARG A 14 -2.75 -1.82 -12.72
CA ARG A 14 -3.28 -3.18 -12.84
C ARG A 14 -2.13 -4.16 -12.61
N MET A 15 -2.27 -5.05 -11.64
CA MET A 15 -1.29 -6.10 -11.38
C MET A 15 -1.47 -7.28 -12.33
N HIS A 16 -0.43 -8.10 -12.45
CA HIS A 16 -0.53 -9.40 -13.11
C HIS A 16 -1.61 -10.24 -12.41
N GLY A 17 -2.58 -10.75 -13.18
CA GLY A 17 -3.78 -11.41 -12.65
C GLY A 17 -5.01 -10.49 -12.47
N GLY A 18 -4.96 -9.23 -12.93
CA GLY A 18 -6.13 -8.35 -13.03
C GLY A 18 -6.51 -7.61 -11.75
N GLN A 19 -5.81 -7.85 -10.64
CA GLN A 19 -6.00 -7.11 -9.39
C GLN A 19 -5.63 -5.63 -9.55
N ASN A 20 -6.27 -4.76 -8.78
CA ASN A 20 -5.96 -3.33 -8.77
C ASN A 20 -4.95 -3.03 -7.66
N ALA A 21 -4.01 -2.14 -7.95
CA ALA A 21 -3.04 -1.62 -6.99
C ALA A 21 -3.13 -0.11 -6.92
N PHE A 22 -3.04 0.45 -5.72
CA PHE A 22 -2.64 1.83 -5.52
C PHE A 22 -1.16 1.85 -5.13
N CYS A 23 -0.35 2.58 -5.88
CA CYS A 23 1.07 2.72 -5.65
C CYS A 23 1.39 4.14 -5.15
N LEU A 24 2.20 4.25 -4.11
CA LEU A 24 2.98 5.43 -3.73
C LEU A 24 4.38 4.98 -3.33
N ILE A 25 5.17 4.63 -4.33
CA ILE A 25 6.52 4.11 -4.18
C ILE A 25 7.47 5.27 -4.44
N THR A 26 8.29 5.61 -3.45
CA THR A 26 9.34 6.64 -3.53
C THR A 26 10.74 6.05 -3.31
N ASP A 27 10.82 4.84 -2.75
CA ASP A 27 12.02 4.03 -2.61
C ASP A 27 11.64 2.54 -2.82
N SER A 28 12.09 1.96 -3.92
CA SER A 28 11.79 0.57 -4.28
C SER A 28 12.45 -0.47 -3.35
N ARG A 29 13.40 -0.07 -2.50
CA ARG A 29 14.08 -0.96 -1.54
C ARG A 29 13.26 -1.19 -0.28
N ARG A 30 12.21 -0.38 -0.05
CA ARG A 30 11.44 -0.36 1.21
C ARG A 30 9.94 -0.27 0.95
N VAL A 31 9.42 -1.18 0.14
CA VAL A 31 7.99 -1.21 -0.18
C VAL A 31 7.25 -2.10 0.81
N LEU A 32 6.22 -1.55 1.45
CA LEU A 32 5.17 -2.33 2.09
C LEU A 32 4.08 -2.66 1.07
N ALA A 33 3.74 -3.95 0.98
CA ALA A 33 2.60 -4.45 0.23
C ALA A 33 1.49 -4.87 1.20
N ILE A 34 0.35 -4.19 1.12
CA ILE A 34 -0.79 -4.40 2.03
C ILE A 34 -1.99 -4.87 1.20
N PRO A 35 -2.49 -6.10 1.43
CA PRO A 35 -3.71 -6.55 0.79
C PRO A 35 -4.92 -5.83 1.39
N LEU A 36 -5.88 -5.48 0.54
CA LEU A 36 -7.13 -4.84 0.92
C LEU A 36 -8.28 -5.85 0.87
N HIS A 37 -9.35 -5.59 1.62
CA HIS A 37 -10.51 -6.49 1.71
C HIS A 37 -11.25 -6.69 0.37
N ASP A 38 -11.17 -5.73 -0.55
CA ASP A 38 -11.79 -5.79 -1.88
C ASP A 38 -10.94 -6.56 -2.91
N GLY A 39 -9.87 -7.23 -2.47
CA GLY A 39 -8.92 -7.92 -3.34
C GLY A 39 -7.94 -6.98 -4.05
N GLY A 40 -7.95 -5.70 -3.71
CA GLY A 40 -6.94 -4.73 -4.14
C GLY A 40 -5.67 -4.76 -3.30
N TRP A 41 -4.69 -3.99 -3.72
CA TRP A 41 -3.40 -3.84 -3.04
C TRP A 41 -3.04 -2.38 -2.83
N LEU A 42 -2.42 -2.08 -1.69
CA LEU A 42 -1.72 -0.83 -1.43
C LEU A 42 -0.21 -1.12 -1.39
N LEU A 43 0.54 -0.48 -2.29
CA LEU A 43 1.99 -0.52 -2.33
C LEU A 43 2.53 0.86 -1.95
N THR A 44 3.32 0.94 -0.88
CA THR A 44 3.84 2.23 -0.40
C THR A 44 5.24 2.11 0.19
N SER A 45 6.05 3.17 0.08
CA SER A 45 7.40 3.25 0.66
C SER A 45 7.47 4.25 1.83
N PRO A 46 6.82 3.99 2.97
CA PRO A 46 6.83 4.91 4.10
C PRO A 46 8.21 4.95 4.76
N GLU A 47 8.55 6.09 5.36
CA GLU A 47 9.82 6.29 6.04
C GLU A 47 9.98 5.35 7.25
N ARG A 48 8.87 5.01 7.92
CA ARG A 48 8.83 4.12 9.09
C ARG A 48 7.84 2.96 8.88
N PRO A 49 8.20 1.93 8.10
CA PRO A 49 7.29 0.82 7.75
C PRO A 49 6.68 0.11 8.96
N ARG A 50 7.49 -0.15 9.99
CA ARG A 50 7.02 -0.85 11.20
C ARG A 50 6.01 -0.03 12.00
N GLN A 51 6.23 1.27 12.13
CA GLN A 51 5.30 2.17 12.84
C GLN A 51 3.96 2.23 12.12
N LEU A 52 3.96 2.39 10.80
CA LEU A 52 2.72 2.42 10.01
C LEU A 52 1.89 1.13 10.21
N LEU A 53 2.54 -0.05 10.17
CA LEU A 53 1.83 -1.32 10.39
C LEU A 53 1.23 -1.41 11.79
N GLN A 54 1.96 -0.93 12.81
CA GLN A 54 1.47 -0.90 14.19
C GLN A 54 0.27 0.04 14.33
N ASP A 55 0.34 1.24 13.75
CA ASP A 55 -0.77 2.20 13.76
C ASP A 55 -2.01 1.63 13.05
N LEU A 56 -1.82 0.97 11.90
CA LEU A 56 -2.91 0.29 11.18
C LEU A 56 -3.53 -0.84 12.01
N GLN A 57 -2.73 -1.66 12.70
CA GLN A 57 -3.22 -2.72 13.58
C GLN A 57 -4.00 -2.16 14.77
N GLN A 58 -3.52 -1.08 15.37
CA GLN A 58 -4.22 -0.38 16.45
C GLN A 58 -5.57 0.14 15.97
N LEU A 59 -5.60 0.85 14.84
CA LEU A 59 -6.84 1.37 14.25
C LEU A 59 -7.83 0.25 13.90
N ALA A 60 -7.35 -0.87 13.36
CA ALA A 60 -8.18 -2.04 13.08
C ALA A 60 -8.73 -2.68 14.37
N GLY A 61 -7.93 -2.74 15.44
CA GLY A 61 -8.34 -3.21 16.77
C GLY A 61 -9.32 -2.26 17.48
N THR A 62 -9.20 -0.96 17.23
CA THR A 62 -10.15 0.07 17.72
C THR A 62 -11.49 -0.03 17.00
N ARG A 63 -11.54 -0.53 15.75
CA ARG A 63 -12.77 -0.71 14.98
C ARG A 63 -13.41 -2.08 15.25
N ARG A 64 -13.87 -2.28 16.48
CA ARG A 64 -14.91 -3.24 16.86
C ARG A 64 -15.94 -2.53 17.74
N THR A 65 -16.83 -1.78 17.10
CA THR A 65 -18.15 -1.48 17.66
C THR A 65 -19.18 -2.09 16.69
N PRO A 66 -20.16 -2.84 17.22
CA PRO A 66 -21.18 -3.54 16.43
C PRO A 66 -22.03 -2.60 15.58
#